data_AF-A0A2S5M0M1-F1
#
_entry.id   AF-A0A2S5M0M1-F1
#
_cell.length_a   1.000
_cell.length_b   1.000
_cell.length_c   1.000
_cell.angle_alpha   90.00
_cell.angle_beta   90.00
_cell.angle_gamma   90.00
#
_symmetry.space_group_name_H-M   'P 1'
#
loop_
_entity.id
_entity.type
_entity.pdbx_description
1 polymer ?
#
loop_
_entity_poly.entity_id
_entity_poly.type
_entity_poly.pdbx_seq_one_letter_code
_entity_poly.pdbx_strand_id
1 'polypeptide(L)' 'MYKIKVYVAHGYYQYEVKTMDAAIAHGQAIMNSGVYRRSNENGDVEFHKAYKVKVCGDGLASEYPDTFKRT' A
#
# COMPACT_ATOMS: atom_id res chain seq x y z
N MET A 1 5.01 14.18 -0.17
CA MET A 1 5.39 12.78 -0.49
C MET A 1 4.27 11.87 -0.03
N TYR A 2 3.94 10.85 -0.81
CA TYR A 2 2.84 9.92 -0.55
C TYR A 2 3.41 8.57 -0.11
N LYS A 3 2.82 7.96 0.91
CA LYS A 3 3.19 6.67 1.49
C LYS A 3 2.18 5.62 1.09
N ILE A 4 2.64 4.49 0.58
CA ILE A 4 1.79 3.34 0.24
C ILE A 4 2.06 2.26 1.28
N LYS A 5 1.01 1.79 1.94
CA LYS A 5 1.04 0.68 2.90
C LYS A 5 0.33 -0.52 2.29
N VAL A 6 1.05 -1.62 2.10
CA VAL A 6 0.55 -2.87 1.54
C VAL A 6 0.51 -3.91 2.64
N TYR A 7 -0.68 -4.33 3.04
CA TYR A 7 -0.91 -5.31 4.10
C TYR A 7 -0.85 -6.73 3.53
N VAL A 8 -0.02 -7.55 4.15
CA VAL A 8 0.23 -8.95 3.82
C VAL A 8 -0.04 -9.83 5.05
N ALA A 9 0.06 -11.15 4.92
CA ALA A 9 -0.33 -12.08 6.00
C ALA A 9 0.43 -11.88 7.32
N HIS A 10 1.69 -11.40 7.24
CA HIS A 10 2.58 -11.27 8.40
C HIS A 10 2.88 -9.81 8.77
N GLY A 11 2.15 -8.83 8.23
CA GLY A 11 2.37 -7.42 8.55
C GLY A 11 2.03 -6.49 7.39
N TYR A 12 2.79 -5.40 7.25
CA TYR A 12 2.64 -4.48 6.12
C TYR A 12 4.01 -4.01 5.60
N TYR A 13 4.10 -3.82 4.29
CA TYR A 13 5.21 -3.13 3.65
C TYR A 13 4.83 -1.67 3.42
N GLN A 14 5.78 -0.76 3.60
CA GLN A 14 5.59 0.66 3.36
C GLN A 14 6.69 1.22 2.47
N TYR A 15 6.31 2.02 1.48
CA TYR A 15 7.26 2.76 0.64
C TYR A 15 6.69 4.13 0.23
N GLU A 16 7.58 5.02 -0.20
CA GLU A 16 7.27 6.41 -0.54
C GLU A 16 7.29 6.65 -2.05
N VAL A 17 6.33 7.42 -2.54
CA VAL A 17 6.24 7.88 -3.93
C VAL A 17 6.06 9.39 -3.99
N LYS A 18 6.55 9.99 -5.07
CA LYS A 18 6.60 11.46 -5.22
C LYS A 18 5.23 12.06 -5.56
N THR A 19 4.45 11.39 -6.41
CA THR A 19 3.16 11.90 -6.93
C THR A 19 1.98 11.07 -6.44
N MET A 20 0.81 11.72 -6.30
CA MET A 20 -0.44 11.06 -5.90
C MET A 20 -0.91 10.07 -6.94
N ASP A 21 -0.83 10.46 -8.22
CA ASP A 21 -1.21 9.61 -9.36
C ASP A 21 -0.44 8.29 -9.37
N ALA A 22 0.88 8.35 -9.17
CA ALA A 22 1.69 7.15 -9.00
C ALA A 22 1.23 6.33 -7.79
N ALA A 23 0.90 6.97 -6.67
CA ALA A 23 0.45 6.29 -5.47
C ALA A 23 -0.84 5.48 -5.69
N ILE A 24 -1.79 6.08 -6.42
CA ILE A 24 -3.06 5.44 -6.77
C ILE A 24 -2.83 4.33 -7.80
N ALA A 25 -2.05 4.59 -8.86
CA ALA A 25 -1.76 3.60 -9.89
C ALA A 25 -1.08 2.35 -9.31
N HIS A 26 -0.10 2.52 -8.41
CA HIS A 26 0.51 1.42 -7.68
C HIS A 26 -0.50 0.68 -6.81
N GLY A 27 -1.32 1.41 -6.05
CA GLY A 27 -2.32 0.81 -5.18
C GLY A 27 -3.36 -0.02 -5.93
N GLN A 28 -3.86 0.51 -7.05
CA GLN A 28 -4.79 -0.20 -7.94
C GLN A 28 -4.15 -1.40 -8.61
N ALA A 29 -2.91 -1.29 -9.09
CA ALA A 29 -2.20 -2.41 -9.70
C ALA A 29 -2.05 -3.59 -8.72
N ILE A 30 -1.70 -3.29 -7.46
CA ILE A 30 -1.52 -4.30 -6.41
C ILE A 30 -2.87 -4.92 -5.98
N MET A 31 -3.94 -4.12 -5.89
CA MET A 31 -5.27 -4.67 -5.60
C MET A 31 -5.80 -5.54 -6.74
N ASN A 32 -5.61 -5.12 -7.99
CA ASN A 32 -6.09 -5.86 -9.17
C ASN A 32 -5.33 -7.17 -9.37
N SER A 33 -4.01 -7.17 -9.13
CA SER A 33 -3.22 -8.41 -9.16
C SER A 33 -3.47 -9.30 -7.94
N GLY A 34 -3.87 -8.72 -6.80
CA GLY A 34 -3.92 -9.38 -5.50
C GLY A 34 -2.55 -9.82 -4.96
N VAL A 35 -1.47 -9.45 -5.66
CA VAL A 35 -0.10 -9.89 -5.38
C VAL A 35 0.82 -8.67 -5.36
N TYR A 36 1.52 -8.50 -4.25
CA TYR A 36 2.59 -7.54 -4.07
C TYR A 36 3.93 -8.19 -4.35
N ARG A 37 4.63 -7.68 -5.38
CA ARG A 37 5.96 -8.12 -5.77
C ARG A 37 6.99 -7.13 -5.25
N ARG A 38 8.00 -7.61 -4.53
CA ARG A 38 9.13 -6.80 -4.04
C ARG A 38 10.46 -7.50 -4.29
N SER A 39 11.52 -6.72 -4.45
CA SER A 39 12.88 -7.26 -4.36
C SER A 39 13.36 -7.15 -2.93
N ASN A 40 13.90 -8.24 -2.38
CA ASN A 40 14.51 -8.24 -1.05
C ASN A 40 15.98 -7.79 -1.11
N GLU A 41 16.61 -7.58 0.04
CA GLU A 41 18.02 -7.13 0.11
C GLU A 41 19.01 -8.10 -0.54
N ASN A 42 18.64 -9.38 -0.63
CA ASN A 42 19.43 -10.41 -1.34
C ASN A 42 19.28 -10.38 -2.86
N GLY A 43 18.44 -9.49 -3.40
CA GLY A 43 18.13 -9.41 -4.84
C GLY A 43 17.04 -10.38 -5.31
N ASP A 44 16.55 -11.26 -4.43
CA ASP A 44 15.43 -12.16 -4.72
C ASP A 44 14.11 -11.42 -4.87
N VAL A 45 13.27 -11.93 -5.77
CA VAL A 45 11.92 -11.43 -5.99
C VAL A 45 10.95 -12.21 -5.11
N GLU A 46 10.35 -11.52 -4.14
CA GLU A 46 9.32 -12.07 -3.27
C GLU A 46 7.92 -11.68 -3.75
N PHE A 47 7.01 -12.64 -3.66
CA PHE A 47 5.60 -12.46 -3.98
C PHE A 47 4.77 -12.64 -2.72
N HIS A 48 4.04 -11.60 -2.33
CA HIS A 48 3.16 -11.63 -1.18
C HIS A 48 1.72 -11.41 -1.61
N LYS A 49 0.79 -12.16 -1.04
CA LYS A 49 -0.63 -11.88 -1.23
C LYS A 49 -0.99 -10.58 -0.53
N ALA A 50 -1.53 -9.62 -1.29
CA ALA A 50 -1.96 -8.33 -0.78
C ALA A 50 -3.43 -8.42 -0.35
N TYR A 51 -3.73 -8.08 0.91
CA TYR A 51 -5.09 -8.12 1.45
C TYR A 51 -5.73 -6.74 1.49
N LYS A 52 -4.92 -5.71 1.76
CA LYS A 52 -5.35 -4.32 1.85
C LYS A 52 -4.23 -3.41 1.38
N VAL A 53 -4.55 -2.39 0.61
CA VAL A 53 -3.62 -1.33 0.26
C VAL A 53 -4.18 -0.01 0.77
N LYS A 54 -3.36 0.77 1.49
CA LYS A 54 -3.70 2.11 1.94
C LYS A 54 -2.69 3.11 1.40
N VAL A 55 -3.18 4.17 0.79
CA VAL A 55 -2.35 5.33 0.42
C VAL A 55 -2.53 6.39 1.50
N CYS A 56 -1.43 6.87 2.08
CA CYS A 56 -1.39 7.92 3.10
C CYS A 56 -0.54 9.08 2.60
N GLY A 57 -0.99 10.32 2.74
CA GLY A 57 -0.23 11.49 2.31
C GLY A 57 -0.95 12.78 2.68
N ASP A 58 -0.22 13.88 2.64
CA ASP A 58 -0.77 15.21 2.90
C ASP A 58 -1.82 15.55 1.82
N GLY A 59 -3.04 15.90 2.23
CA GLY A 59 -4.16 16.18 1.31
C GLY A 59 -4.98 14.97 0.85
N LEU A 60 -4.62 13.74 1.27
CA LEU A 60 -5.48 12.57 1.08
C LEU A 60 -6.48 12.50 2.23
N ALA A 61 -7.54 13.31 2.16
CA ALA A 61 -8.76 13.02 2.90
C ALA A 61 -9.21 11.62 2.45
N SER A 62 -9.12 10.65 3.35
CA SER A 62 -9.61 9.31 3.07
C SER A 62 -11.11 9.45 2.77
N GLU A 63 -11.54 9.14 1.54
CA GLU A 63 -12.97 9.10 1.19
C GLU A 63 -13.72 8.07 2.06
N TYR A 64 -12.96 7.15 2.69
CA TYR A 64 -13.40 6.26 3.75
C TYR A 64 -12.52 6.47 5.00
N PRO A 65 -12.83 7.44 5.87
CA PRO A 65 -12.13 7.55 7.15
C PRO A 65 -12.40 6.27 7.95
N ASP A 66 -11.38 5.41 8.06
CA ASP A 66 -11.31 4.27 8.99
C ASP A 66 -11.34 4.85 10.43
N THR A 67 -12.51 5.35 10.83
CA THR A 67 -12.77 5.89 12.17
C THR A 67 -13.20 4.71 13.02
N PHE A 68 -12.26 4.05 13.67
CA PHE A 68 -12.59 3.13 14.74
C PHE A 68 -13.06 3.97 15.95
N LYS A 69 -14.37 4.18 16.10
CA LYS A 69 -14.96 4.67 17.35
C LYS A 69 -15.17 3.48 18.27
N ARG A 70 -14.46 3.49 19.40
CA ARG A 70 -14.69 2.57 20.51
C ARG A 70 -15.69 3.23 21.48
N THR A 71 -16.74 2.51 21.86
CA THR A 71 -17.59 2.84 23.03
C THR A 71 -16.89 2.40 24.31
#